data_AF-A0A183MGH0-F1
#
_entry.id   AF-A0A183MGH0-F1
#
_cell.length_a   1.000
_cell.length_b   1.000
_cell.length_c   1.000
_cell.angle_alpha   90.00
_cell.angle_beta   90.00
_cell.angle_gamma   90.00
#
_symmetry.space_group_name_H-M   'P 1'
#
loop_
_entity.id
_entity.type
_entity.pdbx_description
1 polymer ?
#
loop_
_entity_poly.entity_id
_entity_poly.type
_entity_poly.pdbx_seq_one_letter_code
_entity_poly.pdbx_strand_id
1 'polypeptide(L)'
;MDITLDHMERYVPSINPATYPVLTLLLLTIGAFFMAWFSVYELTANKFSRVLLKELLLSLVASIFLGFGTLFLLLWVGIYV
;
A
#
# COMPACT_ATOMS: atom_id res chain seq x y z
N MET A 1 32.47 28.81 1.59
CA MET A 1 31.23 28.56 2.35
C MET A 1 31.31 27.12 2.82
N ASP A 2 32.07 26.89 3.88
CA ASP A 2 32.20 25.57 4.49
C ASP A 2 30.95 25.35 5.33
N ILE A 3 30.03 24.54 4.80
CA ILE A 3 28.85 24.10 5.53
C ILE A 3 29.39 23.11 6.58
N THR A 4 29.69 23.61 7.77
CA THR A 4 30.19 22.81 8.88
C THR A 4 29.11 21.81 9.28
N LEU A 5 29.43 20.52 9.18
CA LEU A 5 28.54 19.39 9.48
C LEU A 5 27.94 19.46 10.90
N ASP A 6 28.57 20.23 11.79
CA ASP A 6 28.15 20.49 13.18
C ASP A 6 26.83 21.26 13.31
N HIS A 7 26.36 21.92 12.24
CA HIS A 7 25.07 22.62 12.22
C HIS A 7 23.93 21.84 11.56
N MET A 8 24.16 20.59 11.16
CA MET A 8 23.11 19.76 10.55
C MET A 8 22.28 19.05 11.62
N GLU A 9 20.96 19.20 11.57
CA GLU A 9 20.05 18.44 12.44
C GLU A 9 20.10 16.96 12.09
N ARG A 10 20.00 16.11 13.12
CA ARG A 10 20.00 14.66 12.95
C ARG A 10 18.78 14.24 12.11
N TYR A 11 19.01 13.49 11.04
CA TYR A 11 17.93 12.88 10.29
C TYR A 11 17.14 11.91 11.17
N VAL A 12 15.87 12.25 11.40
CA VAL A 12 14.91 11.36 12.04
C VAL A 12 13.97 10.87 10.95
N PRO A 13 13.80 9.54 10.76
CA PRO A 13 12.85 9.03 9.79
C PRO A 13 11.44 9.51 10.14
N SER A 14 10.69 9.93 9.12
CA SER A 14 9.33 10.49 9.28
C SER A 14 8.33 9.49 9.86
N ILE A 15 8.61 8.19 9.71
CA ILE A 15 7.82 7.10 10.30
C ILE A 15 8.74 6.27 11.20
N ASN A 16 8.28 6.04 12.43
CA ASN A 16 8.98 5.19 13.38
C ASN A 16 8.97 3.72 12.89
N PRO A 17 10.11 3.03 12.80
CA PRO A 17 10.16 1.62 12.43
C PRO A 17 9.25 0.70 13.25
N ALA A 18 8.95 1.05 14.50
CA ALA A 18 8.02 0.29 15.35
C ALA A 18 6.57 0.25 14.80
N THR A 19 6.18 1.18 13.94
CA THR A 19 4.82 1.22 13.37
C THR A 19 4.68 0.51 12.02
N TYR A 20 5.79 0.10 11.39
CA TYR A 20 5.77 -0.64 10.12
C TYR A 20 4.90 -1.91 10.15
N PRO A 21 4.98 -2.79 11.17
CA PRO A 21 4.20 -4.03 11.17
C PRO A 21 2.69 -3.75 11.19
N VAL A 22 2.27 -2.75 11.98
CA VAL A 22 0.86 -2.37 12.11
C VAL A 22 0.33 -1.78 10.81
N LEU A 23 1.10 -0.88 10.18
CA LEU A 23 0.73 -0.29 8.89
C LEU A 23 0.66 -1.37 7.80
N THR A 24 1.64 -2.26 7.70
CA THR A 24 1.64 -3.37 6.74
C THR A 24 0.40 -4.22 6.85
N LEU A 25 0.08 -4.69 8.07
CA LEU A 25 -1.09 -5.52 8.30
C LEU A 25 -2.39 -4.80 7.96
N LEU A 26 -2.54 -3.53 8.35
CA LEU A 26 -3.73 -2.75 8.06
C LEU A 26 -3.92 -2.55 6.54
N LEU A 27 -2.87 -2.10 5.85
CA LEU A 27 -2.95 -1.85 4.40
C LEU A 27 -3.15 -3.14 3.61
N LEU A 28 -2.46 -4.23 3.96
CA LEU A 28 -2.62 -5.51 3.28
C LEU A 28 -3.98 -6.15 3.53
N THR A 29 -4.49 -6.11 4.76
CA THR A 29 -5.80 -6.72 5.07
C THR A 29 -6.93 -6.02 4.31
N ILE A 30 -6.93 -4.68 4.30
CA ILE A 30 -7.91 -3.89 3.55
C ILE A 30 -7.72 -4.08 2.04
N GLY A 31 -6.48 -4.04 1.55
CA GLY A 31 -6.17 -4.27 0.13
C GLY A 31 -6.59 -5.65 -0.35
N ALA A 32 -6.34 -6.69 0.45
CA ALA A 32 -6.73 -8.07 0.16
C ALA A 32 -8.26 -8.25 0.16
N PHE A 33 -8.96 -7.55 1.07
CA PHE A 33 -10.42 -7.53 1.08
C PHE A 33 -10.99 -6.93 -0.21
N PHE A 34 -10.49 -5.77 -0.65
CA PHE A 34 -10.93 -5.17 -1.92
C PHE A 34 -10.55 -6.01 -3.14
N MET A 35 -9.38 -6.64 -3.13
CA MET A 35 -8.95 -7.55 -4.19
C MET A 35 -9.87 -8.78 -4.28
N ALA A 36 -10.20 -9.40 -3.14
CA ALA A 36 -11.13 -10.53 -3.11
C ALA A 36 -12.53 -10.11 -3.60
N TRP A 37 -13.00 -8.93 -3.21
CA TRP A 37 -14.27 -8.39 -3.69
C TRP A 37 -14.26 -8.16 -5.21
N PHE A 38 -13.16 -7.62 -5.75
CA PHE A 38 -12.97 -7.43 -7.17
C PHE A 38 -12.97 -8.78 -7.91
N SER A 39 -12.25 -9.78 -7.42
CA SER A 39 -12.26 -11.12 -7.99
C SER A 39 -13.65 -11.75 -7.98
N VAL A 40 -14.42 -11.64 -6.88
CA VAL A 40 -15.79 -12.15 -6.83
C VAL A 40 -16.68 -11.43 -7.85
N TYR A 41 -16.55 -10.11 -7.98
CA TYR A 41 -17.31 -9.34 -8.95
C TYR A 41 -16.97 -9.76 -10.39
N GLU A 42 -15.69 -9.89 -10.74
CA GLU A 42 -15.26 -10.26 -12.08
C GLU A 42 -15.65 -11.70 -12.46
N LEU A 43 -15.52 -12.64 -11.52
CA LEU A 43 -15.84 -14.06 -11.71
C LEU A 43 -17.35 -14.32 -11.79
N THR A 44 -18.18 -13.47 -11.17
CA THR A 44 -19.65 -13.64 -11.16
C THR A 44 -20.36 -12.76 -12.19
N ALA A 45 -19.70 -11.71 -12.72
CA ALA A 45 -20.35 -10.76 -13.61
C ALA A 45 -20.60 -11.34 -15.02
N ASN A 46 -21.88 -11.45 -15.37
CA ASN A 46 -22.34 -11.79 -16.72
C ASN A 46 -22.12 -10.64 -17.72
N LYS A 47 -22.03 -10.99 -19.02
CA LYS A 47 -21.70 -10.09 -20.14
C LYS A 47 -22.54 -8.80 -20.21
N PHE A 48 -23.77 -8.81 -19.68
CA PHE A 48 -24.73 -7.71 -19.76
C PHE A 48 -24.78 -6.82 -18.49
N SER A 49 -24.16 -7.22 -17.38
CA SER A 49 -24.14 -6.46 -16.12
C SER A 49 -22.76 -5.89 -15.77
N ARG A 50 -21.79 -6.02 -16.68
CA ARG A 50 -20.42 -5.53 -16.49
C ARG A 50 -20.36 -4.02 -16.68
N VAL A 51 -19.97 -3.33 -15.61
CA VAL A 51 -19.72 -1.88 -15.63
C VAL A 51 -18.23 -1.67 -15.44
N LEU A 52 -17.53 -1.43 -16.56
CA LEU A 52 -16.08 -1.25 -16.59
C LEU A 52 -15.58 -0.17 -15.60
N LEU A 53 -16.36 0.89 -15.42
CA LEU A 53 -16.01 1.99 -14.51
C LEU A 53 -15.97 1.53 -13.05
N LYS A 54 -16.91 0.68 -12.64
CA LYS A 54 -16.95 0.11 -11.28
C LYS A 54 -15.79 -0.87 -11.05
N GLU A 55 -15.50 -1.69 -12.06
CA GLU A 55 -14.37 -2.64 -12.05
C GLU A 55 -13.04 -1.90 -11.91
N LEU A 56 -12.84 -0.85 -12.71
CA LEU A 56 -11.63 -0.05 -12.71
C LEU A 56 -11.44 0.71 -11.39
N LEU A 57 -12.51 1.30 -10.83
CA LEU A 57 -12.42 1.96 -9.53
C LEU A 57 -12.04 0.98 -8.41
N LEU A 58 -12.64 -0.21 -8.41
CA LEU A 58 -12.40 -1.19 -7.37
C LEU A 58 -10.98 -1.79 -7.47
N SER A 59 -10.52 -2.11 -8.69
CA SER A 59 -9.16 -2.61 -8.91
C SER A 59 -8.09 -1.56 -8.65
N LEU A 60 -8.36 -0.29 -8.98
CA LEU A 60 -7.46 0.83 -8.71
C LEU A 60 -7.30 1.03 -7.19
N VAL A 61 -8.40 1.05 -6.44
CA VAL A 61 -8.37 1.14 -4.98
C VAL A 61 -7.61 -0.05 -4.38
N ALA A 62 -7.90 -1.28 -4.82
CA ALA A 62 -7.19 -2.47 -4.36
C ALA A 62 -5.67 -2.41 -4.65
N SER A 63 -5.29 -1.98 -5.86
CA SER A 63 -3.89 -1.86 -6.27
C SER A 63 -3.12 -0.83 -5.44
N ILE A 64 -3.74 0.30 -5.08
CA ILE A 64 -3.10 1.31 -4.23
C ILE A 64 -2.83 0.72 -2.85
N PHE A 65 -3.85 0.14 -2.21
CA PHE A 65 -3.71 -0.41 -0.85
C PHE A 65 -2.73 -1.60 -0.79
N LEU A 66 -2.80 -2.52 -1.76
CA LEU A 66 -1.85 -3.62 -1.84
C LEU A 66 -0.43 -3.13 -2.16
N GLY A 67 -0.27 -2.18 -3.08
CA GLY A 67 1.04 -1.61 -3.42
C GLY A 67 1.72 -0.96 -2.21
N PHE A 68 1.05 -0.04 -1.53
CA PHE A 68 1.59 0.56 -0.30
C PHE A 68 1.79 -0.48 0.81
N GLY A 69 0.87 -1.43 0.97
CA GLY A 69 1.03 -2.53 1.92
C GLY A 69 2.29 -3.36 1.68
N THR A 70 2.60 -3.67 0.41
CA THR A 70 3.84 -4.40 0.06
C THR A 70 5.11 -3.59 0.30
N LEU A 71 5.09 -2.28 0.09
CA LEU A 71 6.23 -1.40 0.43
C LEU A 71 6.54 -1.44 1.92
N PHE A 72 5.52 -1.30 2.77
CA PHE A 72 5.71 -1.42 4.22
C PHE A 72 6.10 -2.84 4.65
N LEU A 73 5.66 -3.87 3.94
CA LEU A 73 6.10 -5.25 4.18
C LEU A 73 7.60 -5.41 3.94
N LEU A 74 8.12 -4.89 2.82
CA LEU A 74 9.56 -4.92 2.52
C LEU A 74 10.37 -4.19 3.60
N LEU A 75 9.92 -3.00 4.00
CA LEU A 75 10.53 -2.24 5.10
C LEU A 75 10.50 -3.01 6.43
N TRP A 76 9.42 -3.75 6.70
CA TRP A 76 9.30 -4.56 7.92
C TRP A 76 10.23 -5.77 7.92
N VAL A 77 10.42 -6.44 6.78
CA VAL A 77 11.39 -7.55 6.62
C VAL A 77 12.85 -7.07 6.71
N GLY A 78 13.08 -5.76 6.62
CA GLY A 78 14.43 -5.16 6.63
C GLY A 78 15.02 -4.97 5.23
N ILE A 79 14.19 -5.09 4.18
CA ILE A 79 14.57 -4.74 2.81
C ILE A 79 14.23 -3.27 2.61
N TYR A 80 15.25 -2.43 2.71
CA TYR A 80 15.14 -1.00 2.44
C TYR A 80 15.18 -0.77 0.93
N VAL A 81 14.05 -0.30 0.38
CA VAL A 81 13.88 0.10 -1.03
C VAL A 81 14.12 1.59 -1.18
#